data_AF-A0A4P8PS03-F1
#
_entry.id   AF-A0A4P8PS03-F1
#
_cell.length_a   1.000
_cell.length_b   1.000
_cell.length_c   1.000
_cell.angle_alpha   90.00
_cell.angle_beta   90.00
_cell.angle_gamma   90.00
#
_symmetry.space_group_name_H-M   'P 1'
#
loop_
_entity.id
_entity.type
_entity.pdbx_description
1 polymer ?
#
loop_
_entity_poly.entity_id
_entity_poly.type
_entity_poly.pdbx_seq_one_letter_code
_entity_poly.pdbx_strand_id
1 'polypeptide(L)'
;MSAIPQPRAVALSPARALLLARALPRVSTSLAVAGATVVSLTPSLLPRSPVVQGVLTGILVAASWGAAAALGRLRHRSVAAPVPRAVAVLAGVSTVVWSVASADHWQNALRSAMALPAAGATHWAQVGFWAVAVCLLAFGITRGVAKGVRRLGPLRVAALAGVAVPLLGLVAAPATVSAATQHFRTASSVVDPSLVARQSDSLVPWSSLGVEGRRFVAGVSDTRSVRTYVGLDSAPDVDARAALAVRELDRAGGFARGHVVVAVPTGSGWIDGEAARGIERRFDGDVATVGQQYSYAPSWWTFLFGRADAERSARALFTAVSEHVAAMPADTRPALHVYGQSLGSLGGSAIFADDAARERTCSVLWAGPPAGAVDVGRGTAVLANTSDPVVWWSPELATNPPDLSRARVDAPVPQWIPFASFVQTTVDLVFSLDAPTGHGHRYGEDQGLSMPRC
;
A
#
# COMPACT_ATOMS: atom_id res chain seq x y z
N MET A 1 20.04 36.19 -66.90
CA MET A 1 20.06 35.89 -65.45
C MET A 1 18.66 36.13 -64.89
N SER A 2 17.90 35.06 -64.69
CA SER A 2 16.54 35.11 -64.15
C SER A 2 16.56 35.43 -62.66
N ALA A 3 15.82 36.47 -62.25
CA ALA A 3 15.65 36.83 -60.85
C ALA A 3 14.75 35.81 -60.15
N ILE A 4 15.29 35.11 -59.16
CA ILE A 4 14.55 34.21 -58.26
C ILE A 4 13.63 35.08 -57.39
N PRO A 5 12.30 34.83 -57.34
CA PRO A 5 11.42 35.56 -56.44
C PRO A 5 11.69 35.11 -55.00
N GLN A 6 12.07 36.06 -54.15
CA GLN A 6 12.24 35.87 -52.71
C GLN A 6 10.90 35.40 -52.08
N PRO A 7 10.90 34.39 -51.19
CA PRO A 7 9.69 33.96 -50.52
C PRO A 7 9.17 35.09 -49.62
N ARG A 8 7.95 35.56 -49.89
CA ARG A 8 7.23 36.48 -48.99
C ARG A 8 6.96 35.75 -47.68
N ALA A 9 7.75 36.05 -46.65
CA ALA A 9 7.39 35.70 -45.28
C ALA A 9 6.04 36.35 -44.97
N VAL A 10 4.99 35.54 -44.82
CA VAL A 10 3.67 36.02 -44.41
C VAL A 10 3.77 36.45 -42.94
N ALA A 11 4.18 37.70 -42.72
CA ALA A 11 4.15 38.31 -41.40
C ALA A 11 2.68 38.40 -40.94
N LEU A 12 2.34 37.71 -39.86
CA LEU A 12 1.02 37.78 -39.25
C LEU A 12 0.72 39.24 -38.88
N SER A 13 -0.48 39.73 -39.24
CA SER A 13 -0.88 41.08 -38.84
C SER A 13 -0.90 41.20 -37.31
N PRO A 14 -0.49 42.35 -36.73
CA PRO A 14 -0.41 42.53 -35.28
C PRO A 14 -1.75 42.23 -34.57
N ALA A 15 -2.88 42.48 -35.22
CA ALA A 15 -4.22 42.14 -34.74
C ALA A 15 -4.46 40.61 -34.64
N ARG A 16 -4.00 39.81 -35.61
CA ARG A 16 -4.08 38.34 -35.55
C ARG A 16 -3.14 37.77 -34.48
N ALA A 17 -1.95 38.34 -34.33
CA ALA A 17 -1.01 37.97 -33.27
C ALA A 17 -1.58 38.25 -31.86
N LEU A 18 -2.26 39.38 -31.67
CA LEU A 18 -2.94 39.74 -30.42
C LEU A 18 -4.15 38.83 -30.11
N LEU A 19 -4.93 38.42 -31.11
CA LEU A 19 -6.04 37.49 -30.95
C LEU A 19 -5.56 36.08 -30.59
N LEU A 20 -4.52 35.58 -31.26
CA LEU A 20 -3.87 34.30 -30.95
C LEU A 20 -3.27 34.31 -29.53
N ALA A 21 -2.62 35.41 -29.14
CA ALA A 21 -2.06 35.57 -27.79
C ALA A 21 -3.14 35.58 -26.68
N ARG A 22 -4.35 36.07 -26.97
CA ARG A 22 -5.47 36.06 -26.01
C ARG A 22 -6.14 34.70 -25.88
N ALA A 23 -6.07 33.85 -26.91
CA ALA A 23 -6.56 32.47 -26.87
C ALA A 23 -5.66 31.54 -26.03
N LEU A 24 -4.39 31.89 -25.85
CA LEU A 24 -3.46 31.13 -25.02
C LEU A 24 -3.83 31.20 -23.52
N PRO A 25 -3.62 30.08 -22.78
CA PRO A 25 -3.86 30.03 -21.35
C PRO A 25 -3.02 31.06 -20.59
N ARG A 26 -3.48 31.44 -19.40
CA ARG A 26 -2.72 32.32 -18.51
C ARG A 26 -1.39 31.63 -18.16
N VAL A 27 -0.35 32.43 -17.92
CA VAL A 27 0.97 31.91 -17.50
C VAL A 27 0.82 31.04 -16.25
N SER A 28 0.07 31.51 -15.25
CA SER A 28 -0.20 30.72 -14.03
C SER A 28 -0.89 29.39 -14.29
N THR A 29 -1.79 29.31 -15.27
CA THR A 29 -2.44 28.05 -15.67
C THR A 29 -1.43 27.11 -16.32
N SER A 30 -0.61 27.63 -17.24
CA SER A 30 0.41 26.82 -17.93
C SER A 30 1.43 26.26 -16.94
N LEU A 31 1.91 27.09 -16.01
CA LEU A 31 2.84 26.68 -14.95
C LEU A 31 2.21 25.68 -13.98
N ALA A 32 0.95 25.88 -13.56
CA ALA A 32 0.27 24.97 -12.65
C ALA A 32 0.05 23.59 -13.28
N VAL A 33 -0.40 23.54 -14.54
CA VAL A 33 -0.62 22.28 -15.26
C VAL A 33 0.71 21.56 -15.52
N ALA A 34 1.72 22.26 -16.04
CA ALA A 34 3.03 21.67 -16.29
C ALA A 34 3.68 21.17 -14.99
N GLY A 35 3.70 22.00 -13.95
CA GLY A 35 4.27 21.64 -12.64
C GLY A 35 3.57 20.44 -12.01
N ALA A 36 2.24 20.39 -12.01
CA ALA A 36 1.48 19.24 -11.51
C ALA A 36 1.76 17.96 -12.30
N THR A 37 1.90 18.08 -13.63
CA THR A 37 2.25 16.96 -14.50
C THR A 37 3.65 16.45 -14.18
N VAL A 38 4.62 17.34 -13.99
CA VAL A 38 6.01 16.99 -13.59
C VAL A 38 6.01 16.25 -12.25
N VAL A 39 5.30 16.78 -11.24
CA VAL A 39 5.17 16.12 -9.92
C VAL A 39 4.50 14.76 -10.05
N SER A 40 3.51 14.60 -10.93
CA SER A 40 2.86 13.30 -11.15
C SER A 40 3.81 12.28 -11.78
N LEU A 41 4.71 12.74 -12.65
CA LEU A 41 5.64 11.93 -13.44
C LEU A 41 7.00 11.73 -12.75
N THR A 42 7.15 12.18 -11.50
CA THR A 42 8.36 11.88 -10.73
C THR A 42 8.49 10.36 -10.53
N PRO A 43 9.73 9.84 -10.38
CA PRO A 43 10.00 8.43 -10.14
C PRO A 43 9.09 7.78 -9.09
N SER A 44 8.51 6.63 -9.43
CA SER A 44 7.71 5.77 -8.56
C SER A 44 8.53 4.57 -8.06
N LEU A 45 8.07 3.86 -7.04
CA LEU A 45 8.71 2.64 -6.53
C LEU A 45 8.35 1.40 -7.36
N LEU A 46 7.13 1.40 -7.90
CA LEU A 46 6.59 0.30 -8.70
C LEU A 46 6.23 0.76 -10.12
N PRO A 47 6.29 -0.14 -11.12
CA PRO A 47 5.69 0.08 -12.43
C PRO A 47 4.19 0.36 -12.26
N ARG A 48 3.71 1.46 -12.85
CA ARG A 48 2.29 1.80 -12.77
C ARG A 48 1.53 1.37 -14.00
N SER A 49 0.27 1.03 -13.79
CA SER A 49 -0.69 0.89 -14.88
C SER A 49 -1.01 2.28 -15.47
N PRO A 50 -1.41 2.36 -16.75
CA PRO A 50 -1.74 3.63 -17.37
C PRO A 50 -2.96 4.31 -16.72
N VAL A 51 -3.87 3.51 -16.15
CA VAL A 51 -5.04 4.01 -15.40
C VAL A 51 -4.58 4.74 -14.15
N VAL A 52 -3.75 4.11 -13.31
CA VAL A 52 -3.28 4.67 -12.04
C VAL A 52 -2.50 5.97 -12.28
N GLN A 53 -1.54 5.94 -13.21
CA GLN A 53 -0.74 7.11 -13.54
C GLN A 53 -1.59 8.25 -14.14
N GLY A 54 -2.54 7.91 -15.03
CA GLY A 54 -3.43 8.90 -15.63
C GLY A 54 -4.37 9.54 -14.62
N VAL A 55 -4.94 8.75 -13.69
CA VAL A 55 -5.79 9.25 -12.62
C VAL A 55 -5.02 10.19 -11.68
N LEU A 56 -3.82 9.79 -11.23
CA LEU A 56 -2.95 10.64 -10.40
C LEU A 56 -2.65 11.97 -11.11
N THR A 57 -2.23 11.90 -12.38
CA THR A 57 -1.92 13.09 -13.19
C THR A 57 -3.14 13.99 -13.28
N GLY A 58 -4.32 13.43 -13.59
CA GLY A 58 -5.57 14.19 -13.70
C GLY A 58 -5.99 14.85 -12.39
N ILE A 59 -5.85 14.18 -11.24
CA ILE A 59 -6.17 14.73 -9.92
C ILE A 59 -5.24 15.90 -9.60
N LEU A 60 -3.93 15.72 -9.73
CA LEU A 60 -2.95 16.77 -9.43
C LEU A 60 -3.13 17.98 -10.36
N VAL A 61 -3.31 17.76 -11.66
CA VAL A 61 -3.55 18.83 -12.64
C VAL A 61 -4.85 19.57 -12.33
N ALA A 62 -5.96 18.87 -12.06
CA ALA A 62 -7.23 19.50 -11.73
C ALA A 62 -7.15 20.33 -10.44
N ALA A 63 -6.49 19.80 -9.40
CA ALA A 63 -6.30 20.48 -8.12
C ALA A 63 -5.42 21.74 -8.28
N SER A 64 -4.26 21.63 -8.94
CA SER A 64 -3.36 22.75 -9.19
C SER A 64 -3.99 23.81 -10.08
N TRP A 65 -4.76 23.42 -11.11
CA TRP A 65 -5.50 24.35 -11.94
C TRP A 65 -6.61 25.07 -11.14
N GLY A 66 -7.36 24.32 -10.32
CA GLY A 66 -8.37 24.88 -9.42
C GLY A 66 -7.79 25.90 -8.44
N ALA A 67 -6.67 25.58 -7.81
CA ALA A 67 -5.94 26.46 -6.90
C ALA A 67 -5.44 27.73 -7.63
N ALA A 68 -4.82 27.58 -8.80
CA ALA A 68 -4.38 28.72 -9.61
C ALA A 68 -5.54 29.63 -10.04
N ALA A 69 -6.70 29.05 -10.36
CA ALA A 69 -7.90 29.80 -10.70
C ALA A 69 -8.49 30.56 -9.49
N ALA A 70 -8.48 29.94 -8.30
CA ALA A 70 -8.94 30.57 -7.06
C ALA A 70 -8.02 31.71 -6.60
N LEU A 71 -6.70 31.47 -6.58
CA LEU A 71 -5.70 32.50 -6.26
C LEU A 71 -5.76 33.68 -7.23
N GLY A 72 -6.02 33.41 -8.51
CA GLY A 72 -6.21 34.44 -9.52
C GLY A 72 -7.47 35.29 -9.35
N ARG A 73 -8.43 34.88 -8.51
CA ARG A 73 -9.60 35.71 -8.12
C ARG A 73 -9.31 36.57 -6.89
N LEU A 74 -8.41 36.13 -6.01
CA LEU A 74 -8.04 36.82 -4.76
C LEU A 74 -7.00 37.92 -4.96
N ARG A 75 -6.12 37.78 -5.97
CA ARG A 75 -5.14 38.82 -6.30
C ARG A 75 -5.80 39.98 -7.07
N HIS A 76 -5.76 41.19 -6.50
CA HIS A 76 -5.93 42.43 -7.27
C HIS A 76 -4.90 42.45 -8.39
N ARG A 77 -5.29 42.93 -9.58
CA ARG A 77 -4.50 42.88 -10.83
C ARG A 77 -3.14 43.56 -10.66
N SER A 78 -2.10 42.82 -10.25
CA SER A 78 -0.73 43.28 -10.33
C SER A 78 -0.27 43.18 -11.78
N VAL A 79 0.14 44.31 -12.35
CA VAL A 79 0.73 44.40 -13.69
C VAL A 79 2.19 43.95 -13.59
N ALA A 80 2.43 42.63 -13.59
CA ALA A 80 3.77 42.10 -13.83
C ALA A 80 4.07 42.17 -15.34
N ALA A 81 5.34 42.44 -15.69
CA ALA A 81 5.79 42.49 -17.08
C ALA A 81 5.40 41.19 -17.83
N PRO A 82 4.89 41.29 -19.07
CA PRO A 82 4.33 40.14 -19.76
C PRO A 82 5.45 39.20 -20.20
N VAL A 83 5.65 38.10 -19.47
CA VAL A 83 6.16 36.89 -20.13
C VAL A 83 5.15 36.55 -21.23
N PRO A 84 5.57 36.41 -22.50
CA PRO A 84 4.64 36.06 -23.56
C PRO A 84 4.00 34.72 -23.18
N ARG A 85 2.66 34.64 -23.16
CA ARG A 85 1.94 33.38 -22.86
C ARG A 85 2.45 32.22 -23.73
N ALA A 86 2.87 32.53 -24.96
CA ALA A 86 3.51 31.59 -25.87
C ALA A 86 4.79 30.99 -25.28
N VAL A 87 5.66 31.79 -24.65
CA VAL A 87 6.89 31.29 -23.99
C VAL A 87 6.53 30.36 -22.83
N ALA A 88 5.55 30.73 -22.00
CA ALA A 88 5.13 29.89 -20.87
C ALA A 88 4.51 28.55 -21.34
N VAL A 89 3.75 28.57 -22.43
CA VAL A 89 3.18 27.36 -23.04
C VAL A 89 4.28 26.50 -23.67
N LEU A 90 5.19 27.08 -24.45
CA LEU A 90 6.29 26.35 -25.08
C LEU A 90 7.22 25.73 -24.04
N ALA A 91 7.58 26.49 -22.99
CA ALA A 91 8.36 25.98 -21.87
C ALA A 91 7.61 24.84 -21.16
N GLY A 92 6.33 25.05 -20.81
CA GLY A 92 5.51 24.02 -20.17
C GLY A 92 5.38 22.73 -21.00
N VAL A 93 5.13 22.84 -22.30
CA VAL A 93 5.07 21.69 -23.22
C VAL A 93 6.42 20.99 -23.29
N SER A 94 7.51 21.73 -23.42
CA SER A 94 8.86 21.15 -23.48
C SER A 94 9.20 20.40 -22.18
N THR A 95 8.87 21.00 -21.03
CA THR A 95 9.03 20.34 -19.71
C THR A 95 8.19 19.08 -19.61
N VAL A 96 6.92 19.11 -20.03
CA VAL A 96 6.04 17.93 -19.99
C VAL A 96 6.56 16.83 -20.91
N VAL A 97 6.99 17.14 -22.14
CA VAL A 97 7.57 16.16 -23.07
C VAL A 97 8.81 15.52 -22.47
N TRP A 98 9.71 16.33 -21.90
CA TRP A 98 10.89 15.83 -21.19
C TRP A 98 10.51 14.94 -20.00
N SER A 99 9.54 15.35 -19.18
CA SER A 99 9.08 14.56 -18.04
C SER A 99 8.43 13.24 -18.46
N VAL A 100 7.68 13.20 -19.55
CA VAL A 100 7.12 11.95 -20.10
C VAL A 100 8.25 11.03 -20.57
N ALA A 101 9.27 11.56 -21.26
CA ALA A 101 10.42 10.76 -21.69
C ALA A 101 11.23 10.22 -20.49
N SER A 102 11.47 11.05 -19.47
CA SER A 102 12.13 10.64 -18.22
C SER A 102 11.31 9.59 -17.45
N ALA A 103 10.00 9.77 -17.39
CA ALA A 103 9.11 8.81 -16.75
C ALA A 103 9.03 7.49 -17.52
N ASP A 104 9.04 7.52 -18.87
CA ASP A 104 9.12 6.32 -19.71
C ASP A 104 10.39 5.53 -19.43
N HIS A 105 11.54 6.22 -19.42
CA HIS A 105 12.81 5.62 -19.08
C HIS A 105 12.79 4.97 -17.69
N TRP A 106 12.28 5.67 -16.68
CA TRP A 106 12.15 5.15 -15.32
C TRP A 106 11.21 3.93 -15.23
N GLN A 107 10.03 4.04 -15.84
CA GLN A 107 9.02 2.99 -15.89
C GLN A 107 9.54 1.72 -16.59
N ASN A 108 10.37 1.87 -17.61
CA ASN A 108 11.00 0.75 -18.32
C ASN A 108 12.20 0.18 -17.56
N ALA A 109 12.96 0.99 -16.81
CA ALA A 109 13.99 0.49 -15.92
C ALA A 109 13.42 -0.39 -14.79
N LEU A 110 12.31 0.04 -14.16
CA LEU A 110 11.60 -0.78 -13.17
C LEU A 110 11.05 -2.08 -13.79
N ARG A 111 10.40 -1.99 -14.96
CA ARG A 111 9.87 -3.17 -15.65
C ARG A 111 10.96 -4.17 -16.03
N SER A 112 12.10 -3.68 -16.51
CA SER A 112 13.25 -4.52 -16.82
C SER A 112 13.78 -5.23 -15.57
N ALA A 113 13.89 -4.53 -14.44
CA ALA A 113 14.35 -5.12 -13.18
C ALA A 113 13.38 -6.21 -12.67
N MET A 114 12.08 -6.03 -12.92
CA MET A 114 11.02 -6.93 -12.48
C MET A 114 10.60 -7.96 -13.54
N ALA A 115 11.35 -8.09 -14.64
CA ALA A 115 11.01 -8.98 -15.77
C ALA A 115 9.59 -8.81 -16.34
N LEU A 116 9.10 -7.56 -16.38
CA LEU A 116 7.80 -7.19 -16.92
C LEU A 116 7.88 -6.67 -18.35
N PRO A 117 6.81 -6.79 -19.16
CA PRO A 117 6.77 -6.21 -20.50
C PRO A 117 6.94 -4.69 -20.48
N ALA A 118 7.78 -4.15 -21.36
CA ALA A 118 8.06 -2.73 -21.48
C ALA A 118 6.79 -1.89 -21.74
N ALA A 119 6.75 -0.69 -21.17
CA ALA A 119 5.77 0.33 -21.53
C ALA A 119 6.08 0.86 -22.93
N GLY A 120 5.10 0.79 -23.82
CA GLY A 120 5.17 1.39 -25.16
C GLY A 120 4.33 2.66 -25.28
N ALA A 121 4.29 3.24 -26.48
CA ALA A 121 3.52 4.47 -26.76
C ALA A 121 2.03 4.38 -26.35
N THR A 122 1.42 3.20 -26.48
CA THR A 122 0.04 2.93 -26.08
C THR A 122 -0.19 3.17 -24.58
N HIS A 123 0.81 2.88 -23.74
CA HIS A 123 0.73 3.15 -22.30
C HIS A 123 0.53 4.66 -22.05
N TRP A 124 1.39 5.49 -22.62
CA TRP A 124 1.33 6.95 -22.44
C TRP A 124 0.11 7.60 -23.08
N ALA A 125 -0.37 7.05 -24.20
CA ALA A 125 -1.65 7.46 -24.80
C ALA A 125 -2.82 7.23 -23.83
N GLN A 126 -2.85 6.08 -23.16
CA GLN A 126 -3.87 5.79 -22.14
C GLN A 126 -3.71 6.65 -20.89
N VAL A 127 -2.48 6.93 -20.43
CA VAL A 127 -2.22 7.88 -19.34
C VAL A 127 -2.84 9.24 -19.65
N GLY A 128 -2.57 9.75 -20.87
CA GLY A 128 -3.16 11.01 -21.34
C GLY A 128 -4.68 10.98 -21.37
N PHE A 129 -5.28 9.89 -21.88
CA PHE A 129 -6.73 9.69 -21.89
C PHE A 129 -7.35 9.78 -20.49
N TRP A 130 -6.82 9.01 -19.53
CA TRP A 130 -7.35 8.99 -18.17
C TRP A 130 -7.15 10.31 -17.44
N ALA A 131 -6.00 10.98 -17.63
CA ALA A 131 -5.75 12.30 -17.07
C ALA A 131 -6.76 13.34 -17.56
N VAL A 132 -7.05 13.35 -18.87
CA VAL A 132 -8.08 14.22 -19.46
C VAL A 132 -9.46 13.87 -18.93
N ALA A 133 -9.82 12.58 -18.87
CA ALA A 133 -11.12 12.14 -18.36
C ALA A 133 -11.36 12.61 -16.91
N VAL A 134 -10.37 12.46 -16.03
CA VAL A 134 -10.43 12.93 -14.64
C VAL A 134 -10.53 14.45 -14.56
N CYS A 135 -9.76 15.19 -15.37
CA CYS A 135 -9.86 16.65 -15.44
C CYS A 135 -11.25 17.12 -15.88
N LEU A 136 -11.84 16.47 -16.91
CA LEU A 136 -13.18 16.77 -17.39
C LEU A 136 -14.25 16.46 -16.33
N LEU A 137 -14.11 15.34 -15.62
CA LEU A 137 -14.99 14.96 -14.52
C LEU A 137 -14.93 15.99 -13.39
N ALA A 138 -13.72 16.33 -12.92
CA ALA A 138 -13.51 17.32 -11.87
C ALA A 138 -14.07 18.70 -12.26
N PHE A 139 -13.88 19.10 -13.53
CA PHE A 139 -14.46 20.33 -14.07
C PHE A 139 -15.99 20.28 -14.08
N GLY A 140 -16.58 19.17 -14.53
CA GLY A 140 -18.03 18.93 -14.53
C GLY A 140 -18.63 19.02 -13.13
N ILE A 141 -18.03 18.34 -12.15
CA ILE A 141 -18.42 18.40 -10.73
C ILE A 141 -18.34 19.84 -10.23
N THR A 142 -17.22 20.53 -10.46
CA THR A 142 -17.02 21.92 -10.02
C THR A 142 -18.08 22.85 -10.61
N ARG A 143 -18.41 22.71 -11.91
CA ARG A 143 -19.45 23.50 -12.57
C ARG A 143 -20.85 23.17 -12.05
N GLY A 144 -21.14 21.89 -11.79
CA GLY A 144 -22.38 21.42 -11.20
C GLY A 144 -22.61 22.01 -9.81
N VAL A 145 -21.62 21.88 -8.92
CA VAL A 145 -21.63 22.48 -7.58
C VAL A 145 -21.80 23.99 -7.66
N ALA A 146 -21.02 24.68 -8.49
CA ALA A 146 -21.14 26.13 -8.65
C ALA A 146 -22.51 26.57 -9.18
N LYS A 147 -23.14 25.78 -10.06
CA LYS A 147 -24.52 26.02 -10.54
C LYS A 147 -25.55 25.80 -9.42
N GLY A 148 -25.37 24.76 -8.61
CA GLY A 148 -26.20 24.51 -7.42
C GLY A 148 -26.11 25.65 -6.40
N VAL A 149 -24.90 26.08 -6.06
CA VAL A 149 -24.63 27.22 -5.17
C VAL A 149 -25.28 28.51 -5.68
N ARG A 150 -25.16 28.80 -6.98
CA ARG A 150 -25.81 29.98 -7.58
C ARG A 150 -27.34 29.90 -7.57
N ARG A 151 -27.92 28.71 -7.69
CA ARG A 151 -29.38 28.52 -7.69
C ARG A 151 -30.00 28.57 -6.30
N LEU A 152 -29.34 27.96 -5.31
CA LEU A 152 -29.86 27.83 -3.94
C LEU A 152 -29.43 28.99 -3.04
N GLY A 153 -28.36 29.69 -3.39
CA GLY A 153 -27.73 30.73 -2.57
C GLY A 153 -26.66 30.14 -1.62
N PRO A 154 -25.55 30.86 -1.38
CA PRO A 154 -24.41 30.33 -0.63
C PRO A 154 -24.76 29.99 0.82
N LEU A 155 -25.63 30.78 1.47
CA LEU A 155 -26.08 30.54 2.84
C LEU A 155 -26.87 29.23 2.98
N ARG A 156 -27.75 28.92 2.01
CA ARG A 156 -28.54 27.67 2.04
C ARG A 156 -27.66 26.46 1.79
N VAL A 157 -26.68 26.56 0.90
CA VAL A 157 -25.71 25.48 0.69
C VAL A 157 -24.82 25.29 1.92
N ALA A 158 -24.34 26.37 2.54
CA ALA A 158 -23.56 26.29 3.76
C ALA A 158 -24.36 25.69 4.93
N ALA A 159 -25.64 26.07 5.08
CA ALA A 159 -26.53 25.48 6.09
C ALA A 159 -26.82 24.00 5.81
N LEU A 160 -27.10 23.63 4.55
CA LEU A 160 -27.31 22.24 4.16
C LEU A 160 -26.03 21.40 4.37
N ALA A 161 -24.86 21.92 4.02
CA ALA A 161 -23.59 21.24 4.28
C ALA A 161 -23.32 21.14 5.79
N GLY A 162 -23.60 22.20 6.55
CA GLY A 162 -23.45 22.25 8.00
C GLY A 162 -24.36 21.29 8.76
N VAL A 163 -25.49 20.87 8.19
CA VAL A 163 -26.36 19.82 8.74
C VAL A 163 -26.01 18.45 8.16
N ALA A 164 -25.85 18.35 6.84
CA ALA A 164 -25.63 17.08 6.15
C ALA A 164 -24.29 16.44 6.48
N VAL A 165 -23.21 17.22 6.62
CA VAL A 165 -21.87 16.68 6.95
C VAL A 165 -21.85 16.03 8.34
N PRO A 166 -22.29 16.69 9.43
CA PRO A 166 -22.36 16.04 10.74
C PRO A 166 -23.41 14.92 10.78
N LEU A 167 -24.54 15.03 10.08
CA LEU A 167 -25.51 13.93 9.98
C LEU A 167 -24.92 12.71 9.27
N LEU A 168 -24.17 12.90 8.18
CA LEU A 168 -23.39 11.84 7.54
C LEU A 168 -22.34 11.29 8.51
N GLY A 169 -21.64 12.14 9.24
CA GLY A 169 -20.64 11.71 10.23
C GLY A 169 -21.22 10.88 11.37
N LEU A 170 -22.39 11.26 11.90
CA LEU A 170 -23.02 10.63 13.06
C LEU A 170 -23.83 9.38 12.70
N VAL A 171 -24.52 9.39 11.56
CA VAL A 171 -25.44 8.30 11.18
C VAL A 171 -24.85 7.45 10.06
N ALA A 172 -24.36 8.08 8.99
CA ALA A 172 -23.84 7.34 7.85
C ALA A 172 -22.48 6.70 8.16
N ALA A 173 -21.61 7.32 8.97
CA ALA A 173 -20.30 6.73 9.28
C ALA A 173 -20.42 5.43 10.10
N PRO A 174 -21.17 5.35 11.22
CA PRO A 174 -21.34 4.08 11.93
C PRO A 174 -22.05 3.01 11.08
N ALA A 175 -23.06 3.42 10.29
CA ALA A 175 -23.78 2.52 9.40
C ALA A 175 -22.87 1.97 8.27
N THR A 176 -22.03 2.82 7.68
CA THR A 176 -21.07 2.39 6.64
C THR A 176 -19.96 1.52 7.20
N VAL A 177 -19.45 1.80 8.41
CA VAL A 177 -18.50 0.93 9.10
C VAL A 177 -19.13 -0.43 9.43
N SER A 178 -20.37 -0.44 9.91
CA SER A 178 -21.11 -1.69 10.18
C SER A 178 -21.34 -2.49 8.89
N ALA A 179 -21.81 -1.83 7.82
CA ALA A 179 -22.01 -2.46 6.52
C ALA A 179 -20.70 -2.99 5.91
N ALA A 180 -19.60 -2.23 6.02
CA ALA A 180 -18.29 -2.66 5.57
C ALA A 180 -17.77 -3.87 6.38
N THR A 181 -17.93 -3.85 7.70
CA THR A 181 -17.55 -4.97 8.57
C THR A 181 -18.34 -6.23 8.24
N GLN A 182 -19.66 -6.10 8.03
CA GLN A 182 -20.50 -7.21 7.61
C GLN A 182 -20.10 -7.74 6.23
N HIS A 183 -19.78 -6.84 5.29
CA HIS A 183 -19.28 -7.22 3.97
C HIS A 183 -17.97 -8.01 4.06
N PHE A 184 -16.99 -7.53 4.85
CA PHE A 184 -15.73 -8.24 5.05
C PHE A 184 -15.91 -9.59 5.73
N ARG A 185 -16.77 -9.68 6.76
CA ARG A 185 -17.09 -10.95 7.42
C ARG A 185 -17.73 -11.94 6.45
N THR A 186 -18.68 -11.48 5.62
CA THR A 186 -19.33 -12.31 4.60
C THR A 186 -18.34 -12.77 3.53
N ALA A 187 -17.46 -11.88 3.05
CA ALA A 187 -16.41 -12.26 2.11
C ALA A 187 -15.45 -13.29 2.72
N SER A 188 -15.12 -13.14 4.01
CA SER A 188 -14.27 -14.08 4.75
C SER A 188 -14.94 -15.43 5.02
N SER A 189 -16.28 -15.51 5.05
CA SER A 189 -16.98 -16.78 5.28
C SER A 189 -17.14 -17.63 4.02
N VAL A 190 -16.89 -17.08 2.83
CA VAL A 190 -16.92 -17.82 1.57
C VAL A 190 -15.91 -18.97 1.61
N VAL A 191 -16.40 -20.18 1.36
CA VAL A 191 -15.58 -21.40 1.30
C VAL A 191 -15.24 -21.68 -0.16
N ASP A 192 -13.95 -21.73 -0.45
CA ASP A 192 -13.46 -22.18 -1.75
C ASP A 192 -13.51 -23.72 -1.80
N PRO A 193 -14.31 -24.32 -2.71
CA PRO A 193 -14.46 -25.77 -2.78
C PRO A 193 -13.21 -26.50 -3.26
N SER A 194 -12.22 -25.78 -3.82
CA SER A 194 -10.94 -26.37 -4.22
C SER A 194 -10.00 -26.64 -3.04
N LEU A 195 -10.25 -26.01 -1.88
CA LEU A 195 -9.46 -26.21 -0.67
C LEU A 195 -9.99 -27.41 0.11
N VAL A 196 -9.10 -28.36 0.41
CA VAL A 196 -9.44 -29.58 1.15
C VAL A 196 -9.01 -29.43 2.61
N ALA A 197 -9.95 -29.63 3.53
CA ALA A 197 -9.64 -29.78 4.95
C ALA A 197 -8.86 -31.08 5.16
N ARG A 198 -7.60 -31.00 5.62
CA ARG A 198 -6.73 -32.17 5.76
C ARG A 198 -6.98 -32.98 7.04
N GLN A 199 -7.69 -32.43 8.02
CA GLN A 199 -7.89 -33.07 9.32
C GLN A 199 -9.36 -32.99 9.74
N SER A 200 -9.98 -34.14 9.96
CA SER A 200 -11.41 -34.28 10.28
C SER A 200 -11.75 -34.11 11.77
N ASP A 201 -10.74 -34.06 12.63
CA ASP A 201 -10.83 -34.02 14.10
C ASP A 201 -10.34 -32.69 14.70
N SER A 202 -10.19 -31.64 13.88
CA SER A 202 -9.80 -30.29 14.31
C SER A 202 -10.74 -29.73 15.39
N LEU A 203 -10.16 -29.10 16.43
CA LEU A 203 -10.92 -28.34 17.43
C LEU A 203 -11.50 -27.04 16.85
N VAL A 204 -10.96 -26.60 15.71
CA VAL A 204 -11.38 -25.39 15.00
C VAL A 204 -12.18 -25.80 13.76
N PRO A 205 -13.50 -25.51 13.71
CA PRO A 205 -14.32 -25.81 12.55
C PRO A 205 -13.78 -25.17 11.26
N TRP A 206 -13.78 -25.91 10.16
CA TRP A 206 -13.30 -25.41 8.85
C TRP A 206 -13.98 -24.10 8.40
N SER A 207 -15.27 -23.96 8.73
CA SER A 207 -16.06 -22.76 8.42
C SER A 207 -15.62 -21.53 9.22
N SER A 208 -15.12 -21.70 10.46
CA SER A 208 -14.75 -20.60 11.36
C SER A 208 -13.36 -20.03 11.11
N LEU A 209 -12.51 -20.72 10.33
CA LEU A 209 -11.15 -20.28 9.99
C LEU A 209 -11.08 -18.98 9.16
N GLY A 210 -12.16 -18.63 8.48
CA GLY A 210 -12.16 -17.57 7.46
C GLY A 210 -11.39 -17.98 6.20
N VAL A 211 -11.48 -17.15 5.15
CA VAL A 211 -10.90 -17.46 3.83
C VAL A 211 -9.38 -17.58 3.89
N GLU A 212 -8.72 -16.68 4.62
CA GLU A 212 -7.26 -16.68 4.72
C GLU A 212 -6.74 -17.80 5.62
N GLY A 213 -7.42 -18.09 6.72
CA GLY A 213 -7.09 -19.23 7.58
C GLY A 213 -7.17 -20.55 6.82
N ARG A 214 -8.24 -20.75 6.03
CA ARG A 214 -8.40 -21.94 5.17
C ARG A 214 -7.29 -22.08 4.14
N ARG A 215 -6.93 -20.98 3.45
CA ARG A 215 -5.80 -20.97 2.48
C ARG A 215 -4.48 -21.33 3.15
N PHE A 216 -4.24 -20.77 4.33
CA PHE A 216 -3.00 -21.01 5.08
C PHE A 216 -2.85 -22.49 5.48
N VAL A 217 -3.88 -23.09 6.09
CA VAL A 217 -3.82 -24.50 6.54
C VAL A 217 -3.92 -25.51 5.39
N ALA A 218 -4.62 -25.18 4.29
CA ALA A 218 -4.66 -26.03 3.10
C ALA A 218 -3.31 -26.00 2.33
N GLY A 219 -2.56 -24.90 2.45
CA GLY A 219 -1.33 -24.64 1.70
C GLY A 219 -0.06 -25.31 2.22
N VAL A 220 -0.16 -26.28 3.15
CA VAL A 220 0.97 -27.06 3.68
C VAL A 220 1.76 -27.72 2.55
N SER A 221 3.06 -27.43 2.44
CA SER A 221 3.92 -27.95 1.36
C SER A 221 4.72 -29.19 1.73
N ASP A 222 5.05 -29.38 3.00
CA ASP A 222 5.65 -30.60 3.54
C ASP A 222 4.67 -31.28 4.50
N THR A 223 4.30 -32.53 4.27
CA THR A 223 3.35 -33.25 5.14
C THR A 223 3.87 -33.53 6.55
N ARG A 224 5.18 -33.38 6.78
CA ARG A 224 5.78 -33.44 8.12
C ARG A 224 5.52 -32.17 8.92
N SER A 225 5.31 -31.01 8.27
CA SER A 225 5.06 -29.77 8.98
C SER A 225 3.63 -29.71 9.52
N VAL A 226 3.44 -28.82 10.49
CA VAL A 226 2.12 -28.54 11.06
C VAL A 226 1.76 -27.08 10.79
N ARG A 227 0.55 -26.82 10.30
CA ARG A 227 -0.05 -25.48 10.24
C ARG A 227 -1.38 -25.48 10.96
N THR A 228 -1.49 -24.69 12.03
CA THR A 228 -2.75 -24.48 12.74
C THR A 228 -3.14 -23.01 12.68
N TYR A 229 -4.44 -22.76 12.71
CA TYR A 229 -4.98 -21.42 12.59
C TYR A 229 -6.27 -21.28 13.37
N VAL A 230 -6.46 -20.15 14.06
CA VAL A 230 -7.70 -19.83 14.76
C VAL A 230 -8.33 -18.59 14.13
N GLY A 231 -9.49 -18.77 13.51
CA GLY A 231 -10.26 -17.66 12.93
C GLY A 231 -11.04 -16.87 13.99
N LEU A 232 -11.48 -15.67 13.64
CA LEU A 232 -12.10 -14.71 14.57
C LEU A 232 -13.38 -15.27 15.24
N ASP A 233 -14.14 -16.11 14.53
CA ASP A 233 -15.40 -16.70 15.01
C ASP A 233 -15.20 -18.04 15.76
N SER A 234 -13.95 -18.47 15.98
CA SER A 234 -13.66 -19.78 16.59
C SER A 234 -13.73 -19.78 18.12
N ALA A 235 -13.64 -18.60 18.74
CA ALA A 235 -13.81 -18.40 20.19
C ALA A 235 -14.22 -16.94 20.47
N PRO A 236 -14.83 -16.66 21.64
CA PRO A 236 -15.54 -15.39 21.90
C PRO A 236 -14.61 -14.17 22.04
N ASP A 237 -13.39 -14.35 22.51
CA ASP A 237 -12.44 -13.28 22.79
C ASP A 237 -11.01 -13.66 22.39
N VAL A 238 -10.07 -12.72 22.53
CA VAL A 238 -8.67 -12.89 22.09
C VAL A 238 -7.95 -13.98 22.90
N ASP A 239 -8.18 -14.05 24.21
CA ASP A 239 -7.48 -14.96 25.11
C ASP A 239 -8.03 -16.39 24.96
N ALA A 240 -9.35 -16.53 24.83
CA ALA A 240 -10.00 -17.80 24.52
C ALA A 240 -9.55 -18.36 23.16
N ARG A 241 -9.31 -17.49 22.17
CA ARG A 241 -8.74 -17.88 20.87
C ARG A 241 -7.29 -18.31 21.00
N ALA A 242 -6.48 -17.62 21.81
CA ALA A 242 -5.08 -18.00 22.03
C ALA A 242 -4.98 -19.35 22.74
N ALA A 243 -5.81 -19.58 23.75
CA ALA A 243 -5.91 -20.87 24.43
C ALA A 243 -6.40 -21.98 23.48
N LEU A 244 -7.35 -21.69 22.59
CA LEU A 244 -7.78 -22.63 21.54
C LEU A 244 -6.65 -22.93 20.55
N ALA A 245 -5.86 -21.92 20.18
CA ALA A 245 -4.71 -22.08 19.28
C ALA A 245 -3.66 -23.03 19.86
N VAL A 246 -3.35 -22.90 21.16
CA VAL A 246 -2.44 -23.81 21.87
C VAL A 246 -2.98 -25.24 21.87
N ARG A 247 -4.25 -25.44 22.22
CA ARG A 247 -4.85 -26.79 22.22
C ARG A 247 -4.89 -27.43 20.84
N GLU A 248 -5.20 -26.64 19.81
CA GLU A 248 -5.23 -27.13 18.43
C GLU A 248 -3.81 -27.44 17.91
N LEU A 249 -2.82 -26.62 18.28
CA LEU A 249 -1.41 -26.87 17.97
C LEU A 249 -0.91 -28.16 18.65
N ASP A 250 -1.27 -28.38 19.92
CA ASP A 250 -0.92 -29.59 20.67
C ASP A 250 -1.58 -30.83 20.05
N ARG A 251 -2.89 -30.79 19.78
CA ARG A 251 -3.64 -31.86 19.11
C ARG A 251 -3.02 -32.25 17.77
N ALA A 252 -2.59 -31.25 16.98
CA ALA A 252 -1.98 -31.46 15.68
C ALA A 252 -0.52 -31.99 15.76
N GLY A 253 0.02 -32.21 16.95
CA GLY A 253 1.40 -32.65 17.17
C GLY A 253 2.43 -31.55 16.91
N GLY A 254 2.03 -30.28 17.06
CA GLY A 254 2.88 -29.13 16.79
C GLY A 254 4.00 -28.93 17.80
N PHE A 255 3.74 -29.19 19.08
CA PHE A 255 4.77 -29.09 20.13
C PHE A 255 5.75 -30.28 20.14
N ALA A 256 5.48 -31.33 19.37
CA ALA A 256 6.42 -32.43 19.16
C ALA A 256 7.50 -32.11 18.09
N ARG A 257 7.42 -30.93 17.45
CA ARG A 257 8.40 -30.47 16.45
C ARG A 257 9.57 -29.76 17.13
N GLY A 258 10.73 -29.74 16.48
CA GLY A 258 11.89 -28.98 16.96
C GLY A 258 11.67 -27.46 16.95
N HIS A 259 10.73 -26.98 16.13
CA HIS A 259 10.49 -25.55 15.93
C HIS A 259 9.00 -25.20 15.98
N VAL A 260 8.65 -24.15 16.72
CA VAL A 260 7.31 -23.55 16.72
C VAL A 260 7.40 -22.10 16.28
N VAL A 261 6.65 -21.73 15.24
CA VAL A 261 6.58 -20.36 14.70
C VAL A 261 5.23 -19.75 15.03
N VAL A 262 5.24 -18.68 15.81
CA VAL A 262 4.08 -17.80 16.00
C VAL A 262 4.02 -16.83 14.82
N ALA A 263 3.10 -17.08 13.89
CA ALA A 263 2.89 -16.25 12.71
C ALA A 263 1.79 -15.22 12.97
N VAL A 264 2.18 -13.94 13.02
CA VAL A 264 1.26 -12.82 13.22
C VAL A 264 0.67 -12.43 11.87
N PRO A 265 -0.65 -12.62 11.65
CA PRO A 265 -1.25 -12.34 10.35
C PRO A 265 -1.33 -10.84 10.06
N THR A 266 -1.60 -10.52 8.80
CA THR A 266 -1.91 -9.17 8.34
C THR A 266 -3.41 -8.98 8.16
N GLY A 267 -3.96 -7.92 8.73
CA GLY A 267 -5.32 -7.43 8.48
C GLY A 267 -6.40 -8.48 8.65
N SER A 268 -6.93 -8.97 7.52
CA SER A 268 -8.03 -9.94 7.43
C SER A 268 -7.67 -11.34 7.94
N GLY A 269 -6.44 -11.54 8.45
CA GLY A 269 -5.94 -12.86 8.85
C GLY A 269 -4.95 -13.48 7.87
N TRP A 270 -4.44 -12.70 6.91
CA TRP A 270 -3.55 -13.23 5.89
C TRP A 270 -2.15 -13.55 6.45
N ILE A 271 -1.70 -14.78 6.23
CA ILE A 271 -0.31 -15.21 6.44
C ILE A 271 0.21 -15.63 5.06
N ASP A 272 1.37 -15.10 4.66
CA ASP A 272 1.96 -15.41 3.36
C ASP A 272 2.27 -16.91 3.26
N GLY A 273 1.62 -17.58 2.31
CA GLY A 273 1.84 -18.99 2.02
C GLY A 273 3.25 -19.27 1.54
N GLU A 274 3.88 -18.37 0.78
CA GLU A 274 5.26 -18.52 0.33
C GLU A 274 6.22 -18.44 1.52
N ALA A 275 6.00 -17.52 2.46
CA ALA A 275 6.78 -17.46 3.69
C ALA A 275 6.67 -18.75 4.50
N ALA A 276 5.44 -19.27 4.65
CA ALA A 276 5.20 -20.53 5.34
C ALA A 276 5.90 -21.72 4.65
N ARG A 277 5.92 -21.79 3.31
CA ARG A 277 6.69 -22.81 2.58
C ARG A 277 8.20 -22.65 2.77
N GLY A 278 8.67 -21.41 2.77
CA GLY A 278 10.05 -21.07 3.08
C GLY A 278 10.48 -21.57 4.47
N ILE A 279 9.61 -21.39 5.47
CA ILE A 279 9.81 -21.82 6.86
C ILE A 279 9.83 -23.35 6.93
N GLU A 280 8.90 -24.02 6.26
CA GLU A 280 8.86 -25.48 6.17
C GLU A 280 10.15 -26.03 5.59
N ARG A 281 10.67 -25.43 4.51
CA ARG A 281 11.96 -25.84 3.95
C ARG A 281 13.14 -25.51 4.85
N ARG A 282 13.12 -24.35 5.51
CA ARG A 282 14.20 -23.91 6.41
C ARG A 282 14.45 -24.89 7.55
N PHE A 283 13.39 -25.56 8.02
CA PHE A 283 13.43 -26.52 9.12
C PHE A 283 13.22 -27.97 8.65
N ASP A 284 13.35 -28.25 7.35
CA ASP A 284 13.14 -29.60 6.77
C ASP A 284 11.86 -30.28 7.26
N GLY A 285 10.74 -29.55 7.27
CA GLY A 285 9.45 -30.04 7.73
C GLY A 285 9.30 -30.23 9.24
N ASP A 286 10.37 -30.10 10.04
CA ASP A 286 10.34 -30.17 11.50
C ASP A 286 9.93 -28.82 12.12
N VAL A 287 8.75 -28.34 11.74
CA VAL A 287 8.21 -27.07 12.21
C VAL A 287 6.70 -27.08 12.32
N ALA A 288 6.19 -26.42 13.34
CA ALA A 288 4.79 -26.10 13.50
C ALA A 288 4.57 -24.59 13.45
N THR A 289 3.70 -24.12 12.56
CA THR A 289 3.34 -22.70 12.45
C THR A 289 1.91 -22.48 12.93
N VAL A 290 1.73 -21.57 13.88
CA VAL A 290 0.43 -21.22 14.45
C VAL A 290 0.08 -19.76 14.17
N GLY A 291 -1.16 -19.52 13.74
CA GLY A 291 -1.69 -18.18 13.47
C GLY A 291 -3.03 -17.92 14.14
N GLN A 292 -3.33 -16.65 14.44
CA GLN A 292 -4.61 -16.23 15.00
C GLN A 292 -5.11 -14.96 14.33
N GLN A 293 -6.29 -15.03 13.72
CA GLN A 293 -6.96 -13.88 13.11
C GLN A 293 -7.37 -12.86 14.17
N TYR A 294 -7.24 -11.56 13.88
CA TYR A 294 -7.71 -10.48 14.77
C TYR A 294 -8.70 -9.51 14.12
N SER A 295 -8.86 -9.55 12.79
CA SER A 295 -9.82 -8.71 12.08
C SER A 295 -10.33 -9.36 10.79
N TYR A 296 -11.49 -8.90 10.32
CA TYR A 296 -11.98 -9.16 8.96
C TYR A 296 -11.53 -8.09 7.97
N ALA A 297 -11.12 -6.91 8.44
CA ALA A 297 -10.83 -5.77 7.59
C ALA A 297 -9.49 -5.92 6.85
N PRO A 298 -9.39 -5.41 5.62
CA PRO A 298 -8.16 -5.49 4.82
C PRO A 298 -6.98 -4.76 5.49
N SER A 299 -5.77 -5.11 5.05
CA SER A 299 -4.50 -4.65 5.63
C SER A 299 -4.34 -3.13 5.68
N TRP A 300 -4.72 -2.40 4.63
CA TRP A 300 -4.65 -0.93 4.60
C TRP A 300 -5.59 -0.26 5.63
N TRP A 301 -6.77 -0.85 5.85
CA TRP A 301 -7.74 -0.33 6.82
C TRP A 301 -7.24 -0.55 8.24
N THR A 302 -6.76 -1.75 8.52
CA THR A 302 -6.21 -2.13 9.83
C THR A 302 -4.87 -1.44 10.12
N PHE A 303 -4.10 -1.08 9.09
CA PHE A 303 -2.90 -0.27 9.26
C PHE A 303 -3.21 1.15 9.76
N LEU A 304 -4.34 1.73 9.35
CA LEU A 304 -4.78 3.05 9.79
C LEU A 304 -5.55 3.01 11.13
N PHE A 305 -6.34 1.95 11.37
CA PHE A 305 -7.32 1.94 12.48
C PHE A 305 -7.27 0.71 13.40
N GLY A 306 -6.54 -0.34 13.05
CA GLY A 306 -6.59 -1.65 13.73
C GLY A 306 -5.28 -2.10 14.39
N ARG A 307 -4.32 -1.19 14.60
CA ARG A 307 -3.00 -1.52 15.17
C ARG A 307 -3.10 -2.18 16.55
N ALA A 308 -3.93 -1.63 17.43
CA ALA A 308 -4.10 -2.14 18.79
C ALA A 308 -4.65 -3.58 18.83
N ASP A 309 -5.52 -3.96 17.89
CA ASP A 309 -6.05 -5.33 17.81
C ASP A 309 -4.96 -6.33 17.38
N ALA A 310 -4.12 -5.95 16.42
CA ALA A 310 -3.00 -6.77 15.97
C ALA A 310 -2.02 -7.02 17.13
N GLU A 311 -1.64 -5.97 17.86
CA GLU A 311 -0.74 -6.09 19.00
C GLU A 311 -1.32 -6.94 20.15
N ARG A 312 -2.61 -6.74 20.50
CA ARG A 312 -3.28 -7.55 21.52
C ARG A 312 -3.30 -9.03 21.14
N SER A 313 -3.65 -9.33 19.89
CA SER A 313 -3.69 -10.72 19.41
C SER A 313 -2.30 -11.34 19.35
N ALA A 314 -1.29 -10.59 18.92
CA ALA A 314 0.09 -11.07 18.86
C ALA A 314 0.64 -11.40 20.26
N ARG A 315 0.44 -10.49 21.23
CA ARG A 315 0.82 -10.72 22.63
C ARG A 315 0.09 -11.93 23.23
N ALA A 316 -1.23 -12.00 23.10
CA ALA A 316 -2.01 -13.10 23.67
C ALA A 316 -1.58 -14.47 23.12
N LEU A 317 -1.44 -14.57 21.79
CA LEU A 317 -1.01 -15.83 21.16
C LEU A 317 0.41 -16.20 21.57
N PHE A 318 1.36 -15.26 21.52
CA PHE A 318 2.74 -15.53 21.90
C PHE A 318 2.85 -15.93 23.38
N THR A 319 2.20 -15.21 24.27
CA THR A 319 2.19 -15.53 25.71
C THR A 319 1.68 -16.94 25.94
N ALA A 320 0.50 -17.29 25.42
CA ALA A 320 -0.10 -18.61 25.60
C ALA A 320 0.80 -19.74 25.07
N VAL A 321 1.41 -19.57 23.89
CA VAL A 321 2.33 -20.55 23.30
C VAL A 321 3.62 -20.64 24.12
N SER A 322 4.21 -19.51 24.50
CA SER A 322 5.48 -19.46 25.24
C SER A 322 5.35 -20.04 26.65
N GLU A 323 4.23 -19.84 27.33
CA GLU A 323 3.93 -20.43 28.64
C GLU A 323 3.74 -21.94 28.54
N HIS A 324 3.06 -22.42 27.49
CA HIS A 324 2.93 -23.85 27.24
C HIS A 324 4.30 -24.50 27.02
N VAL A 325 5.15 -23.91 26.17
CA VAL A 325 6.52 -24.40 25.93
C VAL A 325 7.38 -24.35 27.20
N ALA A 326 7.24 -23.30 28.01
CA ALA A 326 7.98 -23.19 29.27
C ALA A 326 7.56 -24.25 30.31
N ALA A 327 6.33 -24.76 30.24
CA ALA A 327 5.83 -25.83 31.10
C ALA A 327 6.29 -27.23 30.66
N MET A 328 6.79 -27.39 29.43
CA MET A 328 7.31 -28.67 28.93
C MET A 328 8.66 -29.04 29.58
N PRO A 329 9.03 -30.34 29.62
CA PRO A 329 10.37 -30.79 30.01
C PRO A 329 11.45 -30.09 29.18
N ALA A 330 12.55 -29.66 29.82
CA ALA A 330 13.56 -28.80 29.20
C ALA A 330 14.23 -29.41 27.95
N ASP A 331 14.33 -30.73 27.89
CA ASP A 331 14.92 -31.52 26.82
C ASP A 331 14.01 -31.72 25.59
N THR A 332 12.72 -31.41 25.70
CA THR A 332 11.74 -31.59 24.62
C THR A 332 11.13 -30.28 24.13
N ARG A 333 11.60 -29.13 24.63
CA ARG A 333 11.05 -27.82 24.26
C ARG A 333 11.38 -27.48 22.81
N PRO A 334 10.38 -27.12 21.98
CA PRO A 334 10.66 -26.53 20.67
C PRO A 334 11.35 -25.17 20.82
N ALA A 335 12.20 -24.83 19.85
CA ALA A 335 12.66 -23.47 19.67
C ALA A 335 11.49 -22.59 19.20
N LEU A 336 11.27 -21.46 19.89
CA LEU A 336 10.19 -20.53 19.58
C LEU A 336 10.66 -19.42 18.62
N HIS A 337 9.93 -19.26 17.54
CA HIS A 337 10.19 -18.25 16.51
C HIS A 337 8.97 -17.35 16.33
N VAL A 338 9.20 -16.12 15.90
CA VAL A 338 8.14 -15.17 15.56
C VAL A 338 8.29 -14.72 14.12
N TYR A 339 7.19 -14.72 13.39
CA TYR A 339 7.12 -14.23 12.03
C TYR A 339 5.98 -13.23 11.87
N GLY A 340 6.23 -12.16 11.12
CA GLY A 340 5.18 -11.24 10.72
C GLY A 340 5.58 -10.50 9.46
N GLN A 341 4.61 -10.26 8.58
CA GLN A 341 4.77 -9.41 7.40
C GLN A 341 3.93 -8.15 7.56
N SER A 342 4.40 -6.99 7.11
CA SER A 342 3.62 -5.75 7.08
C SER A 342 3.08 -5.36 8.47
N LEU A 343 1.76 -5.17 8.59
CA LEU A 343 1.07 -4.98 9.85
C LEU A 343 1.28 -6.13 10.85
N GLY A 344 1.51 -7.36 10.38
CA GLY A 344 1.89 -8.49 11.23
C GLY A 344 3.27 -8.27 11.87
N SER A 345 4.22 -7.64 11.18
CA SER A 345 5.51 -7.26 11.78
C SER A 345 5.33 -6.18 12.84
N LEU A 346 4.47 -5.18 12.58
CA LEU A 346 4.15 -4.14 13.56
C LEU A 346 3.49 -4.73 14.82
N GLY A 347 2.43 -5.54 14.64
CA GLY A 347 1.73 -6.18 15.75
C GLY A 347 2.63 -7.15 16.53
N GLY A 348 3.44 -7.93 15.81
CA GLY A 348 4.40 -8.86 16.39
C GLY A 348 5.54 -8.16 17.14
N SER A 349 5.99 -6.99 16.68
CA SER A 349 7.00 -6.21 17.38
C SER A 349 6.58 -5.86 18.81
N ALA A 350 5.28 -5.71 19.05
CA ALA A 350 4.75 -5.33 20.35
C ALA A 350 4.75 -6.48 21.37
N ILE A 351 5.14 -7.70 20.97
CA ILE A 351 5.50 -8.82 21.86
C ILE A 351 6.77 -8.49 22.65
N PHE A 352 7.73 -7.82 22.00
CA PHE A 352 9.07 -7.59 22.53
C PHE A 352 9.24 -6.25 23.24
N ALA A 353 8.14 -5.63 23.64
CA ALA A 353 8.18 -4.52 24.60
C ALA A 353 8.64 -4.99 26.00
N ASP A 354 8.61 -6.31 26.24
CA ASP A 354 9.14 -6.99 27.42
C ASP A 354 10.37 -7.83 27.05
N ASP A 355 11.47 -7.65 27.77
CA ASP A 355 12.72 -8.38 27.57
C ASP A 355 12.56 -9.89 27.86
N ALA A 356 11.64 -10.30 28.74
CA ALA A 356 11.40 -11.71 29.03
C ALA A 356 10.82 -12.47 27.82
N ALA A 357 10.09 -11.78 26.94
CA ALA A 357 9.65 -12.38 25.68
C ALA A 357 10.83 -12.62 24.72
N ARG A 358 11.86 -11.76 24.77
CA ARG A 358 13.07 -11.91 23.98
C ARG A 358 13.85 -13.16 24.38
N GLU A 359 14.05 -13.37 25.66
CA GLU A 359 14.83 -14.49 26.19
C GLU A 359 14.20 -15.85 25.85
N ARG A 360 12.87 -15.89 25.73
CA ARG A 360 12.11 -17.09 25.32
C ARG A 360 12.05 -17.28 23.80
N THR A 361 12.52 -16.32 23.02
CA THR A 361 12.43 -16.36 21.56
C THR A 361 13.79 -16.68 20.96
N CYS A 362 13.83 -17.76 20.19
CA CYS A 362 15.00 -18.15 19.42
C CYS A 362 15.27 -17.13 18.29
N SER A 363 14.31 -16.89 17.40
CA SER A 363 14.51 -15.90 16.33
C SER A 363 13.23 -15.21 15.89
N VAL A 364 13.40 -14.05 15.27
CA VAL A 364 12.32 -13.21 14.77
C VAL A 364 12.58 -12.86 13.31
N LEU A 365 11.53 -12.86 12.49
CA LEU A 365 11.59 -12.45 11.10
C LEU A 365 10.47 -11.45 10.78
N TRP A 366 10.87 -10.24 10.38
CA TRP A 366 9.98 -9.19 9.90
C TRP A 366 10.13 -9.00 8.39
N ALA A 367 9.08 -9.29 7.63
CA ALA A 367 9.04 -9.06 6.19
C ALA A 367 8.26 -7.78 5.84
N GLY A 368 8.88 -6.86 5.10
CA GLY A 368 8.30 -5.57 4.73
C GLY A 368 7.66 -4.81 5.89
N PRO A 369 8.35 -4.62 7.03
CA PRO A 369 7.80 -3.88 8.14
C PRO A 369 7.53 -2.41 7.74
N PRO A 370 6.46 -1.78 8.25
CA PRO A 370 6.26 -0.34 8.09
C PRO A 370 7.48 0.45 8.57
N ALA A 371 7.78 1.56 7.90
CA ALA A 371 8.95 2.39 8.14
C ALA A 371 9.14 2.73 9.64
N GLY A 372 10.30 2.35 10.20
CA GLY A 372 10.67 2.66 11.59
C GLY A 372 9.81 1.99 12.68
N ALA A 373 8.98 1.01 12.32
CA ALA A 373 7.88 0.58 13.19
C ALA A 373 8.09 -0.78 13.88
N VAL A 374 9.28 -1.39 13.77
CA VAL A 374 9.55 -2.71 14.36
C VAL A 374 10.81 -2.76 15.19
N ASP A 375 10.78 -3.61 16.20
CA ASP A 375 11.92 -4.01 17.00
C ASP A 375 12.93 -4.79 16.15
N VAL A 376 14.21 -4.45 16.32
CA VAL A 376 15.35 -5.02 15.60
C VAL A 376 16.45 -5.48 16.57
N GLY A 377 16.06 -5.93 17.75
CA GLY A 377 17.00 -6.45 18.75
C GLY A 377 17.59 -7.82 18.38
N ARG A 378 18.18 -8.49 19.38
CA ARG A 378 18.90 -9.76 19.18
C ARG A 378 18.00 -10.82 18.52
N GLY A 379 18.56 -11.56 17.57
CA GLY A 379 17.88 -12.68 16.90
C GLY A 379 16.83 -12.27 15.87
N THR A 380 16.74 -10.98 15.53
CA THR A 380 15.79 -10.45 14.56
C THR A 380 16.43 -10.27 13.18
N ALA A 381 15.81 -10.85 12.15
CA ALA A 381 16.05 -10.53 10.75
C ALA A 381 14.94 -9.61 10.22
N VAL A 382 15.34 -8.62 9.41
CA VAL A 382 14.41 -7.80 8.63
C VAL A 382 14.66 -8.08 7.16
N LEU A 383 13.60 -8.45 6.45
CA LEU A 383 13.61 -8.58 5.01
C LEU A 383 12.77 -7.44 4.41
N ALA A 384 13.40 -6.55 3.66
CA ALA A 384 12.76 -5.38 3.07
C ALA A 384 13.27 -5.16 1.65
N ASN A 385 12.38 -4.83 0.71
CA ASN A 385 12.74 -4.47 -0.67
C ASN A 385 12.79 -2.95 -0.78
N THR A 386 13.78 -2.39 -1.47
CA THR A 386 13.79 -0.96 -1.79
C THR A 386 12.61 -0.52 -2.65
N SER A 387 11.99 -1.41 -3.43
CA SER A 387 10.77 -1.12 -4.18
C SER A 387 9.47 -1.29 -3.36
N ASP A 388 9.54 -1.74 -2.11
CA ASP A 388 8.35 -1.90 -1.26
C ASP A 388 7.88 -0.54 -0.72
N PRO A 389 6.71 -0.02 -1.15
CA PRO A 389 6.20 1.24 -0.62
C PRO A 389 5.90 1.20 0.89
N VAL A 390 5.66 0.03 1.49
CA VAL A 390 5.38 -0.12 2.93
C VAL A 390 6.59 0.29 3.78
N VAL A 391 7.80 -0.06 3.33
CA VAL A 391 9.04 0.25 4.08
C VAL A 391 9.46 1.71 3.95
N TRP A 392 8.90 2.43 2.98
CA TRP A 392 9.08 3.86 2.79
C TRP A 392 8.04 4.70 3.51
N TRP A 393 6.80 4.23 3.54
CA TRP A 393 5.65 5.07 3.87
C TRP A 393 5.62 5.43 5.36
N SER A 394 5.78 6.72 5.64
CA SER A 394 5.44 7.34 6.92
C SER A 394 5.02 8.80 6.68
N PRO A 395 4.32 9.45 7.63
CA PRO A 395 4.05 10.88 7.54
C PRO A 395 5.35 11.71 7.42
N GLU A 396 6.45 11.27 8.05
CA GLU A 396 7.73 11.98 7.97
C GLU A 396 8.33 11.98 6.56
N LEU A 397 7.97 11.03 5.69
CA LEU A 397 8.46 10.95 4.30
C LEU A 397 8.20 12.24 3.50
N ALA A 398 7.20 13.03 3.89
CA ALA A 398 6.93 14.33 3.29
C ALA A 398 8.09 15.32 3.46
N THR A 399 8.86 15.20 4.56
CA THR A 399 9.90 16.16 4.96
C THR A 399 11.27 15.54 5.21
N ASN A 400 11.37 14.22 5.38
CA ASN A 400 12.59 13.49 5.64
C ASN A 400 12.76 12.31 4.64
N PRO A 401 13.99 11.99 4.22
CA PRO A 401 14.23 10.79 3.42
C PRO A 401 13.97 9.52 4.24
N PRO A 402 13.58 8.41 3.58
CA PRO A 402 13.37 7.14 4.26
C PRO A 402 14.70 6.52 4.71
N ASP A 403 14.69 5.75 5.80
CA ASP A 403 15.79 4.88 6.17
C ASP A 403 15.65 3.53 5.45
N LEU A 404 16.55 3.27 4.51
CA LEU A 404 16.58 2.04 3.71
C LEU A 404 17.81 1.18 4.05
N SER A 405 18.49 1.44 5.17
CA SER A 405 19.75 0.76 5.54
C SER A 405 19.63 -0.76 5.66
N ARG A 406 18.41 -1.27 5.93
CA ARG A 406 18.09 -2.70 6.06
C ARG A 406 17.38 -3.29 4.84
N ALA A 407 17.14 -2.49 3.80
CA ALA A 407 16.46 -2.93 2.59
C ALA A 407 17.46 -3.45 1.55
N ARG A 408 17.11 -4.55 0.88
CA ARG A 408 17.85 -5.04 -0.28
C ARG A 408 17.46 -4.23 -1.51
N VAL A 409 18.47 -3.86 -2.30
CA VAL A 409 18.26 -3.18 -3.57
C VAL A 409 17.77 -4.22 -4.58
N ASP A 410 16.48 -4.20 -4.86
CA ASP A 410 15.80 -5.14 -5.75
C ASP A 410 15.41 -4.49 -7.09
N ALA A 411 15.34 -3.16 -7.14
CA ALA A 411 15.02 -2.39 -8.34
C ALA A 411 15.72 -1.02 -8.29
N PRO A 412 15.73 -0.24 -9.40
CA PRO A 412 16.19 1.15 -9.37
C PRO A 412 15.53 1.96 -8.25
N VAL A 413 16.34 2.60 -7.41
CA VAL A 413 15.88 3.36 -6.24
C VAL A 413 15.68 4.82 -6.60
N PRO A 414 14.48 5.40 -6.46
CA PRO A 414 14.25 6.79 -6.80
C PRO A 414 14.95 7.73 -5.81
N GLN A 415 15.40 8.88 -6.29
CA GLN A 415 15.84 9.95 -5.39
C GLN A 415 14.66 10.44 -4.57
N TRP A 416 14.89 10.70 -3.28
CA TRP A 416 13.88 11.31 -2.43
C TRP A 416 13.66 12.77 -2.79
N ILE A 417 12.40 13.13 -3.06
CA ILE A 417 11.96 14.48 -3.36
C ILE A 417 10.89 14.84 -2.31
N PRO A 418 11.09 15.87 -1.48
CA PRO A 418 10.13 16.29 -0.46
C PRO A 418 8.72 16.44 -1.03
N PHE A 419 7.72 15.96 -0.29
CA PHE A 419 6.30 15.86 -0.67
C PHE A 419 5.98 14.99 -1.90
N ALA A 420 6.76 15.07 -2.98
CA ALA A 420 6.55 14.26 -4.18
C ALA A 420 6.73 12.77 -3.84
N SER A 421 7.83 12.36 -3.22
CA SER A 421 8.02 10.97 -2.79
C SER A 421 6.90 10.49 -1.86
N PHE A 422 6.41 11.32 -0.94
CA PHE A 422 5.25 10.96 -0.10
C PHE A 422 3.98 10.68 -0.93
N VAL A 423 3.65 11.54 -1.89
CA VAL A 423 2.50 11.33 -2.79
C VAL A 423 2.70 10.08 -3.64
N GLN A 424 3.89 9.90 -4.22
CA GLN A 424 4.24 8.77 -5.08
C GLN A 424 4.14 7.44 -4.31
N THR A 425 4.78 7.35 -3.14
CA THR A 425 4.73 6.18 -2.25
C THR A 425 3.31 5.91 -1.75
N THR A 426 2.51 6.94 -1.46
CA THR A 426 1.10 6.76 -1.04
C THR A 426 0.26 6.10 -2.14
N VAL A 427 0.49 6.47 -3.40
CA VAL A 427 -0.19 5.83 -4.55
C VAL A 427 0.29 4.39 -4.72
N ASP A 428 1.60 4.16 -4.62
CA ASP A 428 2.19 2.84 -4.81
C ASP A 428 1.80 1.86 -3.68
N LEU A 429 1.55 2.36 -2.46
CA LEU A 429 1.12 1.56 -1.30
C LEU A 429 -0.15 0.76 -1.56
N VAL A 430 -1.07 1.30 -2.36
CA VAL A 430 -2.34 0.64 -2.72
C VAL A 430 -2.10 -0.61 -3.59
N PHE A 431 -1.00 -0.63 -4.34
CA PHE A 431 -0.64 -1.66 -5.30
C PHE A 431 0.65 -2.39 -4.89
N SER A 432 0.97 -2.38 -3.59
CA SER A 432 2.25 -2.88 -3.09
C SER A 432 2.48 -4.37 -3.38
N LEU A 433 1.40 -5.15 -3.53
CA LEU A 433 1.40 -6.57 -3.86
C LEU A 433 1.33 -6.87 -5.38
N ASP A 434 1.20 -5.87 -6.25
CA ASP A 434 1.10 -6.08 -7.71
C ASP A 434 2.46 -6.30 -8.39
N ALA A 435 3.54 -6.36 -7.60
CA ALA A 435 4.87 -6.70 -8.07
C ALA A 435 5.08 -8.23 -8.18
N PRO A 436 6.00 -8.70 -9.04
CA PRO A 436 6.45 -10.09 -9.01
C PRO A 436 7.14 -10.45 -7.70
N THR A 437 7.19 -11.75 -7.38
CA THR A 437 7.92 -12.27 -6.22
C THR A 437 9.38 -11.81 -6.24
N GLY A 438 9.88 -11.35 -5.10
CA GLY A 438 11.21 -10.76 -4.95
C GLY A 438 11.19 -9.23 -4.94
N HIS A 439 10.11 -8.60 -5.41
CA HIS A 439 9.93 -7.15 -5.53
C HIS A 439 8.68 -6.66 -4.80
N GLY A 440 8.60 -5.35 -4.59
CA GLY A 440 7.52 -4.69 -3.88
C GLY A 440 7.29 -5.34 -2.52
N HIS A 441 6.03 -5.52 -2.16
CA HIS A 441 5.64 -6.18 -0.92
C HIS A 441 5.52 -7.70 -1.04
N ARG A 442 6.07 -8.31 -2.10
CA ARG A 442 6.11 -9.77 -2.30
C ARG A 442 7.52 -10.28 -2.16
N TYR A 443 7.81 -10.87 -1.02
CA TYR A 443 9.16 -11.28 -0.69
C TYR A 443 9.49 -12.67 -1.27
N GLY A 444 8.55 -13.62 -1.17
CA GLY A 444 8.70 -14.98 -1.70
C GLY A 444 9.04 -16.00 -0.64
N GLU A 445 9.47 -17.20 -1.04
CA GLU A 445 9.78 -18.27 -0.10
C GLU A 445 11.15 -18.13 0.57
N ASP A 446 12.01 -17.26 0.04
CA ASP A 446 13.26 -16.84 0.67
C ASP A 446 13.05 -16.14 2.02
N GLN A 447 11.83 -15.64 2.29
CA GLN A 447 11.39 -15.17 3.60
C GLN A 447 11.77 -16.16 4.69
N GLY A 448 11.23 -17.37 4.63
CA GLY A 448 11.46 -18.37 5.67
C GLY A 448 12.91 -18.82 5.77
N LEU A 449 13.66 -18.79 4.66
CA LEU A 449 15.08 -19.10 4.65
C LEU A 449 15.94 -18.04 5.38
N SER A 450 15.44 -16.81 5.47
CA SER A 450 16.12 -15.68 6.12
C SER A 450 15.97 -15.69 7.64
N MET A 451 15.23 -16.66 8.21
CA MET A 451 15.03 -16.77 9.65
C MET A 451 16.36 -17.12 10.36
N PRO A 452 16.81 -16.30 11.34
CA PRO A 452 18.07 -16.51 12.03
C PRO A 452 18.19 -17.87 12.71
N ARG A 453 19.44 -18.29 12.94
CA ARG A 453 19.74 -19.48 13.74
C ARG A 453 19.82 -19.13 15.23
N CYS A 454 19.49 -20.14 16.01
CA CYS A 454 19.94 -20.33 17.38
C CYS A 454 20.94 -21.49 17.34
#